data_AF-A0A2P5VZI1-F1
#
_entry.id   AF-A0A2P5VZI1-F1
#
_cell.length_a   1.000
_cell.length_b   1.000
_cell.length_c   1.000
_cell.angle_alpha   90.00
_cell.angle_beta   90.00
_cell.angle_gamma   90.00
#
_symmetry.space_group_name_H-M   'P 1'
#
loop_
_entity.id
_entity.type
_entity.pdbx_description
1 polymer ?
#
loop_
_entity_poly.entity_id
_entity_poly.type
_entity_poly.pdbx_seq_one_letter_code
_entity_poly.pdbx_strand_id
1 'polypeptide(L)'
;MACSSHHSLEQSQEAFSLLKSMPLVSRVQAYFSRVSRSKKRLPSFKIEKEASQYGISKIIQPVPPTSKKTAIGNPNRSLLVCAEANASSDLKPTPTFTTRQQRIGFCPKKPRPVQKPLWQSGEYYTFLDFEAKAKHFKRNYLKKYSKKGTLSTLEVETLFWKPTVDNPSMV
;
A
#
# COMPACT_ATOMS: atom_id res chain seq x y z
N MET A 1 0.69 35.63 13.54
CA MET A 1 0.72 34.28 12.92
C MET A 1 -0.16 33.33 13.73
N ALA A 2 -1.47 33.24 13.45
CA ALA A 2 -2.39 32.34 14.18
C ALA A 2 -3.48 31.71 13.30
N CYS A 3 -3.62 32.13 12.03
CA CYS A 3 -4.71 31.69 11.15
C CYS A 3 -4.50 30.33 10.48
N SER A 4 -3.27 29.79 10.48
CA SER A 4 -2.95 28.56 9.74
C SER A 4 -3.50 27.29 10.39
N SER A 5 -3.69 27.30 11.72
CA SER A 5 -4.09 26.12 12.48
C SER A 5 -5.58 25.78 12.30
N HIS A 6 -6.44 26.81 12.28
CA HIS A 6 -7.89 26.65 12.09
C HIS A 6 -8.23 26.09 10.71
N HIS A 7 -7.57 26.59 9.67
CA HIS A 7 -7.78 26.15 8.29
C HIS A 7 -7.38 24.68 8.06
N SER A 8 -6.37 24.18 8.79
CA SER A 8 -5.89 22.79 8.68
C SER A 8 -6.82 21.76 9.36
N LEU A 9 -7.47 22.18 10.46
CA LEU A 9 -8.44 21.35 11.19
C LEU A 9 -9.75 21.25 10.43
N GLU A 10 -10.23 22.35 9.86
CA GLU A 10 -11.46 22.40 9.09
C GLU A 10 -11.38 21.53 7.82
N GLN A 11 -10.27 21.61 7.07
CA GLN A 11 -10.03 20.75 5.91
C GLN A 11 -9.92 19.26 6.26
N SER A 12 -9.39 18.94 7.44
CA SER A 12 -9.32 17.54 7.89
C SER A 12 -10.70 16.99 8.23
N GLN A 13 -11.58 17.83 8.74
CA GLN A 13 -12.97 17.48 9.03
C GLN A 13 -13.78 17.34 7.73
N GLU A 14 -13.50 18.17 6.73
CA GLU A 14 -14.08 18.07 5.39
C GLU A 14 -13.65 16.78 4.68
N ALA A 15 -12.34 16.48 4.63
CA ALA A 15 -11.83 15.22 4.06
C ALA A 15 -12.40 13.99 4.77
N PHE A 16 -12.47 14.01 6.10
CA PHE A 16 -13.09 12.94 6.88
C PHE A 16 -14.57 12.75 6.54
N SER A 17 -15.31 13.85 6.42
CA SER A 17 -16.75 13.82 6.08
C SER A 17 -16.99 13.28 4.67
N LEU A 18 -16.16 13.72 3.71
CA LEU A 18 -16.19 13.23 2.33
C LEU A 18 -15.90 11.73 2.26
N LEU A 19 -14.80 11.27 2.87
CA LEU A 19 -14.43 9.85 2.91
C LEU A 19 -15.50 8.98 3.56
N LYS A 20 -16.13 9.48 4.63
CA LYS A 20 -17.25 8.78 5.29
C LYS A 20 -18.48 8.67 4.41
N SER A 21 -18.72 9.64 3.52
CA SER A 21 -19.86 9.66 2.60
C SER A 21 -19.63 8.85 1.30
N MET A 22 -18.41 8.39 1.04
CA MET A 22 -18.10 7.64 -0.19
C MET A 22 -18.84 6.30 -0.25
N PRO A 23 -19.50 5.97 -1.37
CA PRO A 23 -20.19 4.70 -1.52
C PRO A 23 -19.19 3.56 -1.50
N LEU A 24 -19.51 2.49 -0.76
CA LEU A 24 -18.70 1.28 -0.77
C LEU A 24 -18.86 0.56 -2.10
N VAL A 25 -17.72 0.20 -2.70
CA VAL A 25 -17.67 -0.65 -3.88
C VAL A 25 -18.36 -2.00 -3.60
N SER A 26 -19.08 -2.52 -4.59
CA SER A 26 -19.75 -3.82 -4.52
C SER A 26 -18.76 -4.92 -4.09
N ARG A 27 -19.12 -5.64 -3.03
CA ARG A 27 -18.32 -6.76 -2.50
C ARG A 27 -18.95 -8.05 -2.97
N VAL A 28 -18.26 -8.75 -3.87
CA VAL A 28 -18.72 -10.05 -4.35
C VAL A 28 -18.01 -11.15 -3.56
N GLN A 29 -18.76 -11.85 -2.71
CA GLN A 29 -18.30 -13.09 -2.09
C GLN A 29 -18.36 -14.21 -3.13
N ALA A 30 -17.19 -14.71 -3.54
CA ALA A 30 -17.16 -15.88 -4.40
C ALA A 30 -17.55 -17.10 -3.56
N TYR A 31 -18.84 -17.47 -3.59
CA TYR A 31 -19.36 -18.64 -2.85
C TYR A 31 -18.72 -19.95 -3.34
N PHE A 32 -18.41 -20.85 -2.40
CA PHE A 32 -17.75 -22.14 -2.64
C PHE A 32 -18.40 -23.02 -3.72
N SER A 33 -19.69 -22.86 -4.01
CA SER A 33 -20.43 -23.67 -4.98
C SER A 33 -20.02 -23.46 -6.44
N ARG A 34 -19.12 -22.50 -6.74
CA ARG A 34 -18.70 -22.20 -8.13
C ARG A 34 -17.20 -22.38 -8.41
N VAL A 35 -16.40 -22.75 -7.43
CA VAL A 35 -14.97 -23.07 -7.66
C VAL A 35 -14.86 -24.57 -7.85
N SER A 36 -15.07 -25.02 -9.10
CA SER A 36 -14.76 -26.40 -9.49
C SER A 36 -13.32 -26.73 -9.06
N ARG A 37 -13.12 -27.91 -8.47
CA ARG A 37 -11.89 -28.43 -7.83
C ARG A 37 -10.64 -28.52 -8.72
N SER A 38 -10.62 -27.89 -9.89
CA SER A 38 -9.48 -27.86 -10.79
C SER A 38 -9.25 -26.43 -11.24
N LYS A 39 -8.03 -25.92 -11.02
CA LYS A 39 -7.48 -24.60 -11.41
C LYS A 39 -8.21 -23.92 -12.58
N LYS A 40 -9.40 -23.36 -12.36
CA LYS A 40 -10.18 -22.67 -13.39
C LYS A 40 -10.52 -21.29 -12.86
N ARG A 41 -10.09 -20.30 -13.65
CA ARG A 41 -10.28 -18.86 -13.47
C ARG A 41 -11.69 -18.62 -12.92
N LEU A 42 -11.81 -17.74 -11.91
CA LEU A 42 -13.12 -17.19 -11.57
C LEU A 42 -13.77 -16.69 -12.88
N PRO A 43 -15.07 -16.93 -13.10
CA PRO A 43 -15.73 -16.42 -14.29
C PRO A 43 -15.86 -14.89 -14.13
N SER A 44 -14.82 -14.15 -14.53
CA SER A 44 -14.79 -12.69 -14.59
C SER A 44 -16.02 -12.15 -15.30
N PHE A 45 -16.48 -12.84 -16.35
CA PHE A 45 -17.69 -12.54 -17.11
C PHE A 45 -18.98 -12.40 -16.27
N LYS A 46 -19.12 -13.13 -15.15
CA LYS A 46 -20.33 -13.04 -14.32
C LYS A 46 -20.35 -11.82 -13.40
N ILE A 47 -19.18 -11.27 -13.09
CA ILE A 47 -19.01 -10.11 -12.20
C ILE A 47 -18.79 -8.83 -13.03
N GLU A 48 -18.35 -8.96 -14.28
CA GLU A 48 -18.03 -7.87 -15.19
C GLU A 48 -19.18 -6.86 -15.36
N LYS A 49 -20.42 -7.32 -15.61
CA LYS A 49 -21.56 -6.42 -15.82
C LYS A 49 -21.83 -5.50 -14.62
N GLU A 50 -21.67 -6.03 -13.41
CA GLU A 50 -21.88 -5.27 -12.16
C GLU A 50 -20.64 -4.44 -11.80
N ALA A 51 -19.44 -5.02 -11.89
CA ALA A 51 -18.19 -4.34 -11.56
C ALA A 51 -17.86 -3.20 -12.52
N SER A 52 -18.23 -3.32 -13.81
CA SER A 52 -17.99 -2.30 -14.82
C SER A 52 -18.67 -0.97 -14.49
N GLN A 53 -19.83 -1.00 -13.81
CA GLN A 53 -20.53 0.22 -13.38
C GLN A 53 -19.71 1.06 -12.38
N TYR A 54 -18.85 0.41 -11.58
CA TYR A 54 -18.05 1.04 -10.54
C TYR A 54 -16.56 1.18 -10.93
N GLY A 55 -16.14 0.59 -12.05
CA GLY A 55 -14.75 0.53 -12.51
C GLY A 55 -13.78 -0.30 -11.65
N ILE A 56 -14.16 -0.65 -10.42
CA ILE A 56 -13.38 -1.43 -9.45
C ILE A 56 -14.32 -2.40 -8.73
N SER A 57 -13.83 -3.60 -8.39
CA SER A 57 -14.54 -4.53 -7.49
C SER A 57 -13.58 -5.27 -6.56
N LYS A 58 -14.06 -5.72 -5.39
CA LYS A 58 -13.29 -6.54 -4.45
C LYS A 58 -13.82 -7.97 -4.46
N ILE A 59 -12.99 -8.90 -4.96
CA ILE A 59 -13.29 -10.34 -4.97
C ILE A 59 -12.71 -10.98 -3.70
N ILE A 60 -13.57 -11.63 -2.92
CA ILE A 60 -13.14 -12.39 -1.73
C ILE A 60 -13.02 -13.85 -2.13
N GLN A 61 -11.80 -14.40 -2.03
CA GLN A 61 -11.57 -15.82 -2.28
C GLN A 61 -12.29 -16.67 -1.22
N PRO A 62 -12.95 -17.78 -1.62
CA PRO A 62 -13.60 -18.67 -0.66
C PRO A 62 -12.60 -19.44 0.19
N VAL A 63 -11.37 -19.64 -0.33
CA VAL A 63 -10.34 -20.41 0.36
C VAL A 63 -9.70 -19.58 1.48
N PRO A 64 -9.32 -20.22 2.60
CA PRO A 64 -8.63 -19.53 3.67
C PRO A 64 -7.31 -18.92 3.18
N PRO A 65 -6.87 -17.81 3.78
CA PRO A 65 -5.61 -17.18 3.41
C PRO A 65 -4.44 -18.14 3.66
N THR A 66 -3.45 -18.07 2.77
CA THR A 66 -2.21 -18.85 2.93
C THR A 66 -1.43 -18.38 4.16
N SER A 67 -0.64 -19.28 4.75
CA SER A 67 0.18 -18.94 5.91
C SER A 67 1.21 -17.85 5.56
N LYS A 68 1.57 -16.99 6.53
CA LYS A 68 2.62 -15.97 6.34
C LYS A 68 3.94 -16.58 5.86
N LYS A 69 4.30 -17.77 6.37
CA LYS A 69 5.51 -18.50 5.96
C LYS A 69 5.48 -18.83 4.46
N THR A 70 4.36 -19.35 3.96
CA THR A 70 4.19 -19.70 2.54
C THR A 70 4.14 -18.44 1.65
N ALA A 71 3.41 -17.41 2.09
CA ALA A 71 3.28 -16.16 1.35
C ALA A 71 4.61 -15.43 1.14
N ILE A 72 5.58 -15.61 2.05
CA ILE A 72 6.93 -15.03 1.96
C ILE A 72 7.93 -16.01 1.34
N GLY A 73 7.83 -17.30 1.66
CA GLY A 73 8.76 -18.32 1.16
C GLY A 73 8.72 -18.48 -0.35
N ASN A 74 7.53 -18.43 -0.95
CA ASN A 74 7.36 -18.54 -2.40
C ASN A 74 8.09 -17.42 -3.18
N PRO A 75 7.85 -16.12 -2.93
CA PRO A 75 8.57 -15.06 -3.62
C PRO A 75 10.07 -15.06 -3.30
N ASN A 76 10.47 -15.36 -2.06
CA ASN A 76 11.90 -15.43 -1.71
C ASN A 76 12.63 -16.52 -2.50
N ARG A 77 11.98 -17.67 -2.77
CA ARG A 77 12.56 -18.70 -3.63
C ARG A 77 12.79 -18.18 -5.06
N SER A 78 11.84 -17.44 -5.62
CA SER A 78 12.01 -16.82 -6.94
C SER A 78 13.11 -15.76 -6.95
N LEU A 79 13.17 -14.90 -5.92
CA LEU A 79 14.22 -13.88 -5.78
C LEU A 79 15.61 -14.49 -5.59
N LEU A 80 15.71 -15.62 -4.88
CA LEU A 80 16.96 -16.36 -4.74
C LEU A 80 17.50 -16.87 -6.08
N VAL A 81 16.63 -17.48 -6.90
CA VAL A 81 17.02 -17.94 -8.24
C VAL A 81 17.52 -16.78 -9.10
N CYS A 82 16.87 -15.61 -9.02
CA CYS A 82 17.35 -14.41 -9.70
C CYS A 82 18.69 -13.91 -9.15
N ALA A 83 18.91 -14.00 -7.83
CA ALA A 83 20.17 -13.59 -7.21
C ALA A 83 21.32 -14.53 -7.57
N GLU A 84 21.08 -15.84 -7.60
CA GLU A 84 22.02 -16.87 -8.04
C GLU A 84 22.50 -16.64 -9.48
N ALA A 85 21.58 -16.26 -10.39
CA ALA A 85 21.92 -15.96 -11.78
C ALA A 85 22.83 -14.73 -11.96
N ASN A 86 22.90 -13.85 -10.96
CA ASN A 86 23.69 -12.61 -11.00
C ASN A 86 24.88 -12.61 -10.03
N ALA A 87 25.09 -13.69 -9.26
CA ALA A 87 26.12 -13.74 -8.23
C ALA A 87 27.50 -14.11 -8.82
N SER A 88 28.55 -13.39 -8.42
CA SER A 88 29.93 -13.84 -8.57
C SER A 88 30.21 -14.99 -7.58
N SER A 89 31.19 -15.86 -7.88
CA SER A 89 31.46 -17.11 -7.12
C SER A 89 31.65 -16.94 -5.62
N ASP A 90 31.99 -15.73 -5.16
CA ASP A 90 32.49 -15.49 -3.81
C ASP A 90 31.42 -15.00 -2.82
N LEU A 91 30.18 -14.75 -3.27
CA LEU A 91 29.11 -14.25 -2.41
C LEU A 91 27.89 -15.18 -2.39
N LYS A 92 27.43 -15.53 -1.18
CA LYS A 92 26.20 -16.30 -1.00
C LYS A 92 25.00 -15.46 -1.45
N PRO A 93 24.19 -15.92 -2.43
CA PRO A 93 23.07 -15.15 -2.95
C PRO A 93 21.96 -15.01 -1.91
N THR A 94 21.41 -13.80 -1.81
CA THR A 94 20.33 -13.45 -0.87
C THR A 94 19.10 -12.94 -1.61
N PRO A 95 17.86 -13.33 -1.21
CA PRO A 95 16.65 -12.87 -1.87
C PRO A 95 16.39 -11.40 -1.53
N THR A 96 16.66 -10.52 -2.50
CA THR A 96 16.47 -9.08 -2.35
C THR A 96 15.54 -8.54 -3.43
N PHE A 97 14.89 -7.42 -3.13
CA PHE A 97 14.09 -6.67 -4.10
C PHE A 97 14.38 -5.18 -3.97
N THR A 98 14.18 -4.44 -5.07
CA THR A 98 14.34 -2.99 -5.10
C THR A 98 13.02 -2.27 -4.84
N THR A 99 13.08 -1.16 -4.13
CA THR A 99 11.92 -0.27 -3.89
C THR A 99 12.00 1.00 -4.75
N ARG A 100 11.02 1.89 -4.66
CA ARG A 100 11.06 3.24 -5.28
C ARG A 100 10.59 4.24 -4.24
N GLN A 101 11.25 5.38 -4.11
CA GLN A 101 10.79 6.42 -3.19
C GLN A 101 9.53 7.06 -3.74
N GLN A 102 8.50 7.20 -2.90
CA GLN A 102 7.27 7.89 -3.27
C GLN A 102 7.14 9.16 -2.44
N ARG A 103 6.99 10.31 -3.12
CA ARG A 103 6.67 11.56 -2.45
C ARG A 103 5.15 11.69 -2.36
N ILE A 104 4.64 11.74 -1.13
CA ILE A 104 3.21 11.96 -0.87
C ILE A 104 2.99 13.47 -0.69
N GLY A 105 1.96 14.02 -1.35
CA GLY A 105 1.63 15.44 -1.30
C GLY A 105 2.27 16.31 -2.36
N PHE A 106 2.00 16.00 -3.63
CA PHE A 106 2.44 16.87 -4.73
C PHE A 106 1.76 18.25 -4.60
N CYS A 107 2.56 19.30 -4.43
CA CYS A 107 2.10 20.68 -4.51
C CYS A 107 2.40 21.21 -5.92
N PRO A 108 1.39 21.39 -6.79
CA PRO A 108 1.60 22.01 -8.10
C PRO A 108 2.20 23.41 -7.99
N LYS A 109 1.96 24.09 -6.86
CA LYS A 109 2.38 25.47 -6.59
C LYS A 109 3.87 25.66 -6.30
N LYS A 110 4.64 24.58 -6.08
CA LYS A 110 6.09 24.64 -5.80
C LYS A 110 6.82 23.52 -6.54
N PRO A 111 7.23 23.72 -7.81
CA PRO A 111 8.07 22.75 -8.50
C PRO A 111 9.39 22.63 -7.72
N ARG A 112 9.61 21.48 -7.08
CA ARG A 112 10.87 21.19 -6.37
C ARG A 112 11.77 20.41 -7.33
N PRO A 113 13.08 20.74 -7.43
CA PRO A 113 14.01 20.00 -8.24
C PRO A 113 13.99 18.51 -7.87
N VAL A 114 13.83 17.65 -8.88
CA VAL A 114 13.93 16.19 -8.73
C VAL A 114 15.42 15.87 -8.67
N GLN A 115 15.95 15.62 -7.46
CA GLN A 115 17.38 15.31 -7.28
C GLN A 115 17.80 13.99 -7.93
N LYS A 116 16.88 13.01 -7.99
CA LYS A 116 17.07 11.71 -8.67
C LYS A 116 15.74 11.25 -9.26
N PRO A 117 15.71 10.65 -10.46
CA PRO A 117 14.49 10.05 -11.01
C PRO A 117 13.93 8.98 -10.08
N LEU A 118 12.59 8.88 -9.99
CA LEU A 118 11.91 7.94 -9.09
C LEU A 118 12.38 6.49 -9.29
N TRP A 119 12.63 6.09 -10.54
CA TRP A 119 13.12 4.77 -10.94
C TRP A 119 14.57 4.46 -10.51
N GLN A 120 15.35 5.46 -10.11
CA GLN A 120 16.75 5.30 -9.66
C GLN A 120 16.93 5.55 -8.16
N SER A 121 15.84 5.81 -7.43
CA SER A 121 15.86 6.14 -5.99
C SER A 121 15.75 4.92 -5.07
N GLY A 122 15.75 3.72 -5.67
CA GLY A 122 15.51 2.46 -4.98
C GLY A 122 16.73 1.90 -4.29
N GLU A 123 16.53 1.40 -3.08
CA GLU A 123 17.51 0.57 -2.35
C GLU A 123 17.08 -0.90 -2.39
N TYR A 124 18.04 -1.81 -2.21
CA TYR A 124 17.82 -3.25 -2.08
C TYR A 124 17.43 -3.62 -0.66
N TYR A 125 16.38 -4.42 -0.49
CA TYR A 125 15.93 -4.92 0.81
C TYR A 125 15.68 -6.42 0.76
N THR A 126 15.92 -7.10 1.88
CA THR A 126 15.22 -8.36 2.16
C THR A 126 13.81 -8.07 2.66
N PHE A 127 12.94 -9.08 2.63
CA PHE A 127 11.59 -8.95 3.18
C PHE A 127 11.60 -8.50 4.65
N LEU A 128 12.52 -9.04 5.47
CA LEU A 128 12.60 -8.74 6.89
C LEU A 128 13.05 -7.30 7.14
N ASP A 129 14.04 -6.83 6.38
CA ASP A 129 14.53 -5.45 6.49
C ASP A 129 13.42 -4.45 6.15
N PHE A 130 12.71 -4.70 5.06
CA PHE A 130 11.60 -3.85 4.65
C PHE A 130 10.43 -3.90 5.64
N GLU A 131 10.07 -5.08 6.17
CA GLU A 131 9.02 -5.21 7.19
C GLU A 131 9.39 -4.44 8.47
N ALA A 132 10.65 -4.52 8.91
CA ALA A 132 11.14 -3.79 10.09
C ALA A 132 11.09 -2.27 9.84
N LYS A 133 11.57 -1.81 8.68
CA LYS A 133 11.53 -0.39 8.29
C LYS A 133 10.09 0.14 8.20
N ALA A 134 9.18 -0.61 7.59
CA ALA A 134 7.76 -0.24 7.47
C ALA A 134 7.06 -0.16 8.83
N LYS A 135 7.32 -1.12 9.74
CA LYS A 135 6.80 -1.08 11.11
C LYS A 135 7.34 0.11 11.89
N HIS A 136 8.64 0.38 11.77
CA HIS A 136 9.28 1.52 12.42
C HIS A 136 8.68 2.84 11.92
N PHE A 137 8.54 3.00 10.60
CA PHE A 137 7.89 4.15 9.98
C PHE A 137 6.46 4.32 10.48
N LYS A 138 5.62 3.29 10.39
CA LYS A 138 4.23 3.32 10.87
C LYS A 138 4.16 3.77 12.32
N ARG A 139 4.98 3.18 13.20
CA ARG A 139 4.99 3.53 14.63
C ARG A 139 5.37 4.99 14.84
N ASN A 140 6.43 5.48 14.22
CA ASN A 140 6.90 6.85 14.41
C ASN A 140 5.98 7.88 13.78
N TYR A 141 5.40 7.58 12.63
CA TYR A 141 4.45 8.47 11.96
C TYR A 141 3.14 8.57 12.76
N LEU A 142 2.55 7.42 13.14
CA LEU A 142 1.27 7.40 13.85
C LEU A 142 1.35 7.91 15.29
N LYS A 143 2.51 7.80 15.96
CA LYS A 143 2.74 8.39 17.30
C LYS A 143 2.40 9.88 17.37
N LYS A 144 2.56 10.62 16.26
CA LYS A 144 2.26 12.06 16.20
C LYS A 144 0.76 12.35 16.24
N TYR A 145 -0.07 11.39 15.85
CA TYR A 145 -1.51 11.59 15.63
C TYR A 145 -2.39 10.76 16.57
N SER A 146 -1.85 9.74 17.25
CA SER A 146 -2.60 8.91 18.20
C SER A 146 -1.86 8.72 19.52
N LYS A 147 -2.48 9.18 20.61
CA LYS A 147 -2.02 8.90 21.99
C LYS A 147 -2.29 7.44 22.41
N LYS A 148 -3.21 6.74 21.72
CA LYS A 148 -3.63 5.35 22.00
C LYS A 148 -2.98 4.30 21.08
N GLY A 149 -2.05 4.71 20.22
CA GLY A 149 -1.19 3.82 19.41
C GLY A 149 -1.85 3.12 18.22
N THR A 150 -3.18 3.01 18.20
CA THR A 150 -3.95 2.41 17.11
C THR A 150 -4.90 3.45 16.52
N LEU A 151 -4.87 3.57 15.19
CA LEU A 151 -5.84 4.35 14.40
C LEU A 151 -6.68 3.39 13.57
N SER A 152 -7.95 3.75 13.37
CA SER A 152 -8.85 3.11 12.44
C SER A 152 -8.41 3.34 10.98
N THR A 153 -8.88 2.49 10.07
CA THR A 153 -8.58 2.62 8.63
C THR A 153 -8.99 3.98 8.08
N LEU A 154 -10.15 4.49 8.48
CA LEU A 154 -10.68 5.78 8.04
C LEU A 154 -9.80 6.95 8.53
N GLU A 155 -9.28 6.88 9.76
CA GLU A 155 -8.37 7.90 10.29
C GLU A 155 -7.02 7.90 9.54
N VAL A 156 -6.47 6.72 9.23
CA VAL A 156 -5.23 6.61 8.44
C VAL A 156 -5.44 7.15 7.03
N GLU A 157 -6.58 6.84 6.40
CA GLU A 157 -6.95 7.36 5.08
C GLU A 157 -7.15 8.89 5.11
N THR A 158 -7.80 9.41 6.15
CA THR A 158 -7.94 10.85 6.35
C THR A 158 -6.57 11.51 6.49
N LEU A 159 -5.63 10.91 7.25
CA LEU A 159 -4.25 11.40 7.35
C LEU A 159 -3.50 11.39 6.02
N PHE A 160 -3.79 10.41 5.14
CA PHE A 160 -3.20 10.34 3.81
C PHE A 160 -3.71 11.46 2.91
N TRP A 161 -5.02 11.77 2.97
CA TRP A 161 -5.64 12.82 2.17
C TRP A 161 -5.52 14.23 2.76
N LYS A 162 -5.04 14.36 4.02
CA LYS A 162 -4.69 15.67 4.56
C LYS A 162 -3.76 16.37 3.57
N PRO A 163 -4.03 17.65 3.21
CA PRO A 163 -3.16 18.38 2.32
C PRO A 163 -1.75 18.34 2.90
N THR A 164 -0.88 17.55 2.30
CA THR A 164 0.56 17.46 2.63
C THR A 164 1.26 18.71 2.08
N VAL A 165 0.59 19.86 2.18
CA VAL A 165 0.90 21.09 1.48
C VAL A 165 2.13 21.76 2.08
N ASP A 166 2.42 21.50 3.35
CA ASP A 166 3.53 22.16 4.04
C ASP A 166 4.73 21.27 4.35
N ASN A 167 4.59 19.93 4.41
CA ASN A 167 5.70 19.01 4.69
C ASN A 167 5.59 17.70 3.91
N PRO A 168 6.19 17.59 2.71
CA PRO A 168 6.29 16.30 2.02
C PRO A 168 7.14 15.35 2.86
N SER A 169 6.53 14.31 3.42
CA SER A 169 7.27 13.20 4.01
C SER A 169 7.73 12.26 2.90
N MET A 170 9.02 11.94 2.85
CA MET A 170 9.50 10.83 2.02
C MET A 170 9.02 9.51 2.62
N VAL A 171 8.39 8.67 1.81
CA VAL A 171 7.96 7.31 2.17
C VAL A 171 8.62 6.32 1.22
#